data_AF-A0A958P3Y4-F1
#
_entry.id   AF-A0A958P3Y4-F1
#
_cell.length_a   1.000
_cell.length_b   1.000
_cell.length_c   1.000
_cell.angle_alpha   90.00
_cell.angle_beta   90.00
_cell.angle_gamma   90.00
#
_symmetry.space_group_name_H-M   'P 1'
#
loop_
_entity.id
_entity.type
_entity.pdbx_description
1 polymer ?
#
loop_
_entity_poly.entity_id
_entity_poly.type
_entity_poly.pdbx_seq_one_letter_code
_entity_poly.pdbx_strand_id
1 'polypeptide(L)' 'MPTFLIYLAIILPAILIGLGIALYVFQERLIFYPDKLSVKAQFKFDNEFEEYFIETKDGEKINALKFKAKTP' A
#
# COMPACT_ATOMS: atom_id res chain seq x y z
N MET A 1 -36.31 -24.15 14.66
CA MET A 1 -35.87 -22.95 13.91
C MET A 1 -36.00 -23.24 12.43
N PRO A 2 -36.54 -22.32 11.62
CA PRO A 2 -36.60 -22.51 10.18
C PRO A 2 -35.17 -22.65 9.63
N THR A 3 -34.92 -23.73 8.89
CA THR A 3 -33.61 -24.08 8.31
C THR A 3 -33.01 -22.94 7.47
N PHE A 4 -33.87 -22.12 6.85
CA PHE A 4 -33.49 -20.90 6.15
C PHE A 4 -32.66 -19.93 7.00
N LEU A 5 -33.00 -19.74 8.28
CA LEU A 5 -32.25 -18.84 9.17
C LEU A 5 -30.83 -19.36 9.45
N ILE A 6 -30.65 -20.70 9.50
CA ILE A 6 -29.34 -21.32 9.69
C ILE A 6 -28.48 -21.11 8.45
N TYR A 7 -29.03 -21.30 7.25
CA TYR A 7 -28.31 -21.03 6.01
C TYR A 7 -27.90 -19.56 5.90
N LEU A 8 -28.81 -18.63 6.23
CA LEU A 8 -28.51 -17.20 6.21
C LEU A 8 -27.39 -16.82 7.20
N ALA A 9 -27.41 -17.39 8.41
CA ALA A 9 -26.39 -17.17 9.43
C ALA A 9 -25.01 -17.71 9.06
N ILE A 10 -24.90 -18.65 8.12
CA ILE A 10 -23.62 -19.21 7.66
C ILE A 10 -23.14 -18.52 6.39
N ILE A 11 -24.03 -18.34 5.42
CA ILE A 11 -23.68 -17.81 4.10
C ILE A 11 -23.23 -16.34 4.20
N LEU A 12 -23.92 -15.52 4.98
CA LEU A 12 -23.63 -14.09 5.06
C LEU A 12 -22.23 -13.81 5.67
N PRO A 13 -21.83 -14.43 6.81
CA PRO A 13 -20.46 -14.32 7.30
C PRO A 13 -19.43 -14.90 6.34
N ALA A 14 -19.72 -16.03 5.69
CA ALA A 14 -18.79 -16.65 4.73
C ALA A 14 -18.47 -15.70 3.56
N ILE A 15 -19.49 -15.01 3.04
CA ILE A 15 -19.31 -13.99 2.00
C ILE A 15 -18.48 -12.81 2.51
N LEU A 16 -18.78 -12.29 3.70
CA LEU A 16 -18.05 -11.15 4.27
C LEU A 16 -16.57 -11.49 4.51
N ILE A 17 -16.29 -12.68 5.05
CA ILE A 17 -14.92 -13.17 5.26
C ILE A 17 -14.23 -13.36 3.91
N GLY A 18 -14.91 -13.97 2.92
CA GLY A 18 -14.36 -14.15 1.58
C GLY A 18 -14.00 -12.82 0.90
N LEU A 19 -14.87 -11.83 1.01
CA LEU A 19 -14.61 -10.47 0.53
C LEU A 19 -13.44 -9.82 1.28
N GLY A 20 -13.35 -9.99 2.61
CA GLY A 20 -12.24 -9.48 3.40
C GLY A 20 -10.89 -10.09 3.00
N ILE A 21 -10.85 -11.40 2.76
CA ILE A 21 -9.66 -12.10 2.27
C ILE A 21 -9.27 -11.58 0.88
N ALA A 22 -10.24 -11.46 -0.03
CA ALA A 22 -9.98 -10.94 -1.37
C ALA A 22 -9.42 -9.51 -1.30
N LEU A 23 -10.06 -8.63 -0.53
CA LEU A 23 -9.57 -7.26 -0.33
C LEU A 23 -8.16 -7.22 0.26
N TYR A 24 -7.85 -8.07 1.23
CA TYR A 24 -6.51 -8.14 1.83
C TYR A 24 -5.44 -8.56 0.81
N VAL A 25 -5.70 -9.63 0.05
CA VAL A 25 -4.76 -10.14 -0.96
C VAL A 25 -4.59 -9.16 -2.11
N PHE A 26 -5.67 -8.52 -2.54
CA PHE A 26 -5.64 -7.57 -3.66
C PHE A 26 -5.41 -6.12 -3.22
N GLN A 27 -5.16 -5.85 -1.93
CA GLN A 27 -5.02 -4.47 -1.42
C GLN A 27 -3.94 -3.70 -2.16
N GLU A 28 -2.83 -4.38 -2.49
CA GLU A 28 -1.68 -3.75 -3.13
C GLU A 28 -2.08 -3.21 -4.50
N ARG A 29 -2.82 -3.98 -5.30
CA ARG A 29 -3.26 -3.55 -6.64
C ARG A 29 -4.41 -2.53 -6.60
N LEU A 30 -5.24 -2.56 -5.56
CA LEU A 30 -6.41 -1.68 -5.44
C LEU A 30 -6.07 -0.33 -4.81
N ILE A 31 -5.16 -0.29 -3.84
CA ILE A 31 -4.80 0.90 -3.07
C ILE A 31 -3.47 1.50 -3.54
N PHE A 32 -2.49 0.66 -3.91
CA PHE A 32 -1.16 1.10 -4.31
C PHE A 32 -0.95 0.88 -5.81
N TYR A 33 -1.28 1.89 -6.61
CA TYR A 33 -1.04 1.84 -8.05
C TYR A 33 0.44 1.56 -8.34
N PRO A 34 0.78 0.50 -9.08
CA PRO A 34 2.14 0.00 -9.21
C PRO A 34 2.98 0.77 -10.24
N ASP A 35 2.73 2.05 -10.45
CA ASP A 35 3.56 2.85 -11.34
C ASP A 35 4.93 3.09 -10.69
N LYS A 36 5.88 2.23 -11.09
CA LYS A 36 7.25 2.28 -10.63
C LYS A 36 7.93 3.49 -11.24
N LEU A 37 8.41 4.39 -10.39
CA LEU A 37 9.28 5.47 -10.81
C LEU A 37 10.58 4.90 -11.39
N SER A 38 10.99 5.39 -12.56
CA SER A 38 12.24 4.96 -13.18
C SER A 38 13.42 5.22 -12.25
N VAL A 39 14.38 4.28 -12.20
CA VAL A 39 15.63 4.44 -11.44
C VAL A 39 16.45 5.64 -11.95
N LYS A 40 16.21 6.09 -13.19
CA LYS A 40 16.85 7.27 -13.78
C LYS A 40 16.04 8.56 -13.61
N ALA A 41 14.92 8.52 -12.90
CA ALA A 41 14.13 9.71 -12.64
C ALA A 41 14.96 10.69 -11.82
N GLN A 42 15.08 11.92 -12.32
CA GLN A 42 15.74 13.00 -11.60
C GLN A 42 14.68 13.90 -10.99
N PHE A 43 14.72 14.02 -9.67
CA PHE A 43 13.88 14.96 -8.95
C PHE A 43 14.35 16.40 -9.19
N LYS A 44 13.41 17.29 -9.48
CA LYS A 44 13.67 18.72 -9.68
C LYS A 44 12.77 19.51 -8.74
N PHE A 45 13.40 20.21 -7.81
CA PHE A 45 12.75 21.09 -6.86
C PHE A 45 13.56 22.39 -6.77
N ASP A 46 12.87 23.51 -6.55
CA ASP A 46 13.53 24.83 -6.41
C ASP A 46 14.30 24.96 -5.09
N ASN A 47 13.91 24.15 -4.09
CA ASN A 47 14.52 24.13 -2.77
C ASN A 47 15.70 23.16 -2.71
N GLU A 48 16.67 23.44 -1.83
CA GLU A 48 17.72 22.47 -1.52
C GLU A 48 17.14 21.20 -0.89
N PHE A 49 17.53 20.06 -1.43
CA PHE A 49 17.19 18.75 -0.90
C PHE A 49 18.37 17.79 -1.02
N GLU A 50 18.36 16.76 -0.18
CA GLU A 50 19.32 15.67 -0.20
C GLU A 50 18.59 14.36 -0.52
N GLU A 51 19.09 13.60 -1.49
CA GLU A 51 18.53 12.31 -1.91
C GLU A 51 19.28 11.15 -1.23
N TYR A 52 18.52 10.20 -0.70
CA TYR A 52 19.03 9.05 0.03
C TYR A 52 18.38 7.76 -0.45
N PHE A 53 19.17 6.68 -0.50
CA PHE A 53 18.67 5.33 -0.74
C PHE A 53 18.76 4.52 0.55
N ILE A 54 17.62 4.03 1.02
CA ILE A 54 17.50 3.20 2.22
C ILE A 54 17.27 1.77 1.77
N GLU A 55 18.16 0.87 2.15
CA GLU A 55 17.99 -0.56 1.91
C GLU A 55 17.06 -1.16 2.97
N THR A 56 16.02 -1.85 2.52
CA THR A 56 15.06 -2.53 3.39
C THR A 56 15.52 -3.96 3.68
N LYS A 57 14.92 -4.58 4.71
CA LYS A 57 15.31 -5.93 5.17
C LYS A 57 15.10 -7.03 4.12
N ASP A 58 14.21 -6.80 3.18
CA ASP A 58 13.89 -7.64 2.02
C ASP A 58 14.74 -7.33 0.78
N GLY A 59 15.69 -6.39 0.87
CA GLY A 59 16.63 -6.07 -0.20
C GLY A 59 16.13 -5.04 -1.22
N GLU A 60 14.94 -4.47 -1.00
CA GLU A 60 14.42 -3.37 -1.81
C GLU A 60 15.10 -2.04 -1.43
N LYS A 61 15.02 -1.05 -2.34
CA LYS A 61 15.59 0.29 -2.13
C LYS A 61 14.50 1.34 -2.10
N ILE A 62 14.38 2.01 -0.97
CA ILE A 62 13.50 3.18 -0.81
C ILE A 62 14.30 4.43 -1.15
N ASN A 63 13.80 5.22 -2.09
CA ASN A 63 14.33 6.55 -2.39
C ASN A 63 13.65 7.59 -1.49
N ALA A 64 14.44 8.37 -0.74
CA ALA A 64 13.97 9.39 0.18
C ALA A 64 14.58 10.75 -0.16
N LEU A 65 13.73 11.78 -0.18
CA LEU A 65 14.14 13.18 -0.37
C LEU A 65 14.01 13.93 0.95
N LYS A 66 15.13 14.43 1.45
CA LYS A 66 15.18 15.23 2.68
C LYS A 66 15.24 16.71 2.33
N PHE A 67 14.15 17.41 2.61
CA PHE A 67 14.09 18.86 2.53
C PHE A 67 14.47 19.47 3.89
N LYS A 68 15.40 20.43 3.90
CA LYS A 68 15.73 21.18 5.12
C LYS A 68 14.83 22.41 5.20
N ALA A 69 14.16 22.57 6.34
CA ALA A 69 13.48 23.82 6.64
C ALA A 69 14.52 24.91 6.92
N LYS A 70 14.30 26.13 6.41
CA LYS A 70 15.18 27.28 6.70
C LYS A 70 15.05 27.75 8.16
N THR A 71 14.01 27.34 8.88
CA THR A 71 13.71 27.72 10.26
C THR A 71 12.83 26.62 10.87
N PRO A 72 13.06 26.17 12.12
CA PRO A 72 12.21 25.18 12.78
C PRO A 72 10.77 25.68 12.98
#